data_AF-A0A919X1A5-F1
#
_entry.id   AF-A0A919X1A5-F1
#
_cell.length_a   1.000
_cell.length_b   1.000
_cell.length_c   1.000
_cell.angle_alpha   90.00
_cell.angle_beta   90.00
_cell.angle_gamma   90.00
#
_symmetry.space_group_name_H-M   'P 1'
#
loop_
_entity.id
_entity.type
_entity.pdbx_description
1 polymer ?
#
loop_
_entity_poly.entity_id
_entity_poly.type
_entity_poly.pdbx_seq_one_letter_code
_entity_poly.pdbx_strand_id
1 'polypeptide(L)' 'MISIIDKDLKGQFIFPKSLLLDKGILRTVDNKGKMAIRVYPSWEKSLNNSAKKTQAWQAPYFMNVSSEIDIRRLTELYFS' A
#
# COMPACT_ATOMS: atom_id res chain seq x y z
N MET A 1 5.46 -6.33 -0.66
CA MET A 1 5.61 -5.25 -1.66
C MET A 1 4.59 -5.46 -2.76
N ILE A 2 4.01 -4.38 -3.29
CA ILE A 2 3.18 -4.39 -4.49
C ILE A 2 3.65 -3.25 -5.40
N SER A 3 3.97 -3.57 -6.66
CA SER A 3 4.39 -2.57 -7.65
C SER A 3 3.25 -2.23 -8.59
N ILE A 4 3.15 -0.96 -8.98
CA ILE A 4 2.11 -0.42 -9.84
C ILE A 4 2.79 0.29 -10.99
N ILE A 5 2.37 -0.05 -12.22
CA ILE A 5 2.86 0.53 -13.46
C ILE A 5 1.62 0.89 -14.28
N ASP A 6 1.37 2.19 -14.40
CA ASP A 6 0.27 2.78 -15.16
C ASP A 6 0.82 3.87 -16.08
N LYS A 7 1.27 3.45 -17.27
CA LYS A 7 1.96 4.31 -18.25
C LYS A 7 3.17 5.02 -17.60
N ASP A 8 3.11 6.34 -17.49
CA ASP A 8 4.15 7.18 -16.90
C ASP A 8 4.10 7.18 -15.36
N LEU A 9 3.00 6.72 -14.77
CA LEU A 9 2.84 6.62 -13.32
C LEU A 9 3.35 5.28 -12.81
N LYS A 10 4.36 5.33 -11.94
CA LYS A 10 4.97 4.18 -11.29
C LYS A 10 4.94 4.38 -9.79
N GLY A 11 4.58 3.32 -9.07
CA GLY A 11 4.40 3.39 -7.63
C GLY A 11 4.69 2.07 -6.97
N GLN A 12 5.03 2.14 -5.69
CA GLN A 12 5.32 0.96 -4.90
C GLN A 12 4.67 1.06 -3.52
N PHE A 13 3.99 0.00 -3.14
CA PHE A 13 3.46 -0.19 -1.79
C PHE A 13 4.34 -1.15 -1.01
N ILE A 14 4.74 -0.74 0.19
CA ILE A 14 5.57 -1.54 1.09
C ILE A 14 4.86 -1.62 2.43
N PHE A 15 4.13 -2.72 2.65
CA PHE A 15 3.38 -2.94 3.87
C PHE A 15 4.16 -3.79 4.86
N PRO A 16 4.31 -3.37 6.13
CA PRO A 16 4.85 -4.23 7.17
C PRO A 16 3.88 -5.38 7.47
N LYS A 17 4.42 -6.53 7.86
CA LYS A 17 3.63 -7.74 8.12
C LYS A 17 2.62 -7.55 9.25
N SER A 18 2.99 -6.81 10.30
CA SER A 18 2.12 -6.45 11.43
C SER A 18 0.87 -5.71 10.96
N LEU A 19 1.03 -4.68 10.12
CA LEU A 19 -0.09 -3.95 9.54
C LEU A 19 -1.03 -4.88 8.74
N LEU A 20 -0.48 -5.80 7.95
CA LEU A 20 -1.30 -6.73 7.17
C LEU A 20 -2.06 -7.72 8.07
N LEU A 21 -1.51 -8.08 9.24
CA LEU A 21 -2.23 -8.85 10.28
C LEU A 21 -3.36 -8.01 10.88
N ASP A 22 -3.07 -6.77 11.28
CA ASP A 22 -4.06 -5.85 11.90
C ASP A 22 -5.22 -5.54 10.96
N LYS A 23 -4.98 -5.47 9.66
CA LYS A 23 -6.02 -5.29 8.63
C LYS A 23 -6.76 -6.60 8.26
N GLY A 24 -6.43 -7.71 8.92
CA GLY A 24 -7.01 -9.03 8.68
C GLY A 24 -6.77 -9.55 7.27
N ILE A 25 -5.66 -9.14 6.64
CA ILE A 25 -5.28 -9.56 5.28
C ILE A 25 -4.53 -10.88 5.37
N LEU A 26 -3.61 -11.02 6.33
CA LEU A 26 -2.90 -12.27 6.56
C LEU A 26 -3.75 -13.24 7.38
N ARG A 27 -3.58 -14.54 7.09
CA ARG A 27 -4.21 -15.62 7.85
C ARG A 27 -3.59 -15.70 9.25
N THR A 28 -4.45 -15.85 10.25
CA THR A 28 -4.11 -16.22 11.63
C THR A 28 -4.86 -17.49 12.02
N VAL A 29 -4.71 -17.94 13.27
CA VAL A 29 -5.51 -19.06 13.81
C VAL A 29 -7.00 -18.73 13.77
N ASP A 30 -7.36 -17.48 14.12
CA ASP A 30 -8.75 -17.02 14.27
C ASP A 30 -9.31 -16.31 13.02
N ASN A 31 -8.47 -16.02 12.03
CA ASN A 31 -8.87 -15.31 10.83
C ASN A 31 -8.34 -16.00 9.56
N LYS A 32 -9.22 -16.32 8.62
CA LYS A 32 -8.86 -16.93 7.33
C LYS A 32 -7.96 -16.04 6.47
N GLY A 33 -7.95 -14.73 6.72
CA GLY A 33 -7.27 -13.72 5.90
C GLY A 33 -8.03 -13.40 4.62
N LYS A 34 -7.41 -12.58 3.76
CA LYS A 34 -7.94 -12.20 2.44
C LYS A 34 -7.06 -12.77 1.34
N MET A 35 -7.70 -13.34 0.32
CA MET A 35 -6.99 -13.85 -0.86
C MET A 35 -6.63 -12.73 -1.85
N ALA A 36 -7.35 -11.61 -1.82
CA ALA A 36 -7.10 -10.46 -2.67
C ALA A 36 -7.39 -9.16 -1.91
N ILE A 37 -6.63 -8.11 -2.23
CA ILE A 37 -6.84 -6.76 -1.76
C ILE A 37 -6.75 -5.78 -2.92
N ARG A 38 -7.46 -4.66 -2.82
CA ARG A 38 -7.28 -3.51 -3.70
C ARG A 38 -6.33 -2.53 -3.04
N VAL A 39 -5.42 -1.96 -3.83
CA VAL A 39 -4.54 -0.87 -3.42
C VAL A 39 -4.90 0.39 -4.20
N TYR A 40 -4.83 1.53 -3.54
CA TYR A 40 -5.20 2.82 -4.12
C TYR A 40 -4.00 3.78 -4.05
N PRO A 41 -3.27 3.98 -5.16
CA PRO A 41 -2.18 4.96 -5.23
C PRO A 41 -2.62 6.35 -4.79
N SER A 42 -1.69 7.18 -4.31
CA SER A 42 -1.99 8.55 -3.90
C SER A 42 -2.50 9.45 -5.03
N TRP A 43 -2.22 9.11 -6.30
CA TRP A 43 -2.72 9.86 -7.46
C TRP A 43 -4.16 9.51 -7.84
N GLU A 44 -4.73 8.41 -7.31
CA GLU A 44 -6.13 8.07 -7.55
C GLU A 44 -7.03 8.93 -6.66
N LYS A 45 -7.90 9.73 -7.27
CA LYS A 45 -8.76 10.71 -6.57
C LYS A 45 -10.25 10.36 -6.66
N SER A 46 -10.65 9.54 -7.62
CA SER A 46 -12.06 9.21 -7.86
C SER A 46 -12.48 7.98 -7.04
N LEU A 47 -12.52 8.15 -5.71
CA LEU A 47 -12.80 7.05 -4.78
C LEU A 47 -14.14 7.23 -4.05
N ASN A 48 -14.87 6.13 -3.89
CA ASN A 48 -16.02 6.09 -2.99
C ASN A 48 -15.59 6.13 -1.51
N ASN A 49 -16.53 6.31 -0.58
CA ASN A 49 -16.21 6.47 0.85
C ASN A 49 -15.46 5.27 1.46
N SER A 50 -15.72 4.04 1.01
CA SER A 50 -15.02 2.85 1.50
C SER A 50 -13.58 2.78 0.98
N ALA A 51 -13.39 3.09 -0.31
CA ALA A 51 -12.09 3.16 -0.95
C ALA A 51 -11.22 4.29 -0.36
N LYS A 52 -11.79 5.45 -0.03
CA LYS A 52 -11.08 6.54 0.67
C LYS A 52 -10.54 6.10 2.02
N LYS A 53 -11.33 5.40 2.83
CA LYS A 53 -10.86 4.84 4.11
C LYS A 53 -9.73 3.83 3.91
N THR A 54 -9.79 3.05 2.82
CA THR A 54 -8.75 2.08 2.47
C THR A 54 -7.47 2.78 2.02
N GLN A 55 -7.59 3.77 1.14
CA GLN A 55 -6.47 4.60 0.69
C GLN A 55 -5.80 5.32 1.87
N ALA A 56 -6.57 5.83 2.83
CA ALA A 56 -6.03 6.59 3.96
C ALA A 56 -5.02 5.79 4.79
N TRP A 57 -5.28 4.50 5.06
CA TRP A 57 -4.31 3.66 5.77
C TRP A 57 -3.19 3.14 4.86
N GLN A 58 -3.42 3.06 3.56
CA GLN A 58 -2.42 2.62 2.58
C GLN A 58 -1.42 3.73 2.21
N ALA A 59 -1.85 4.99 2.23
CA ALA A 59 -1.08 6.14 1.77
C ALA A 59 0.29 6.33 2.46
N PRO A 60 0.46 6.08 3.78
CA PRO A 60 1.79 6.17 4.40
C PRO A 60 2.80 5.20 3.80
N TYR A 61 2.32 4.04 3.34
CA TYR A 61 3.10 2.92 2.80
C TYR A 61 3.25 2.98 1.28
N PHE A 62 2.78 4.06 0.66
CA PHE A 62 2.90 4.30 -0.77
C PHE A 62 4.09 5.18 -1.08
N MET A 63 4.81 4.81 -2.13
CA MET A 63 5.86 5.63 -2.73
C MET A 63 5.55 5.86 -4.20
N ASN A 64 5.57 7.12 -4.62
CA ASN A 64 5.59 7.47 -6.02
C ASN A 64 7.04 7.34 -6.55
N VAL A 65 7.24 6.50 -7.55
CA VAL A 65 8.53 6.25 -8.21
C VAL A 65 8.49 6.62 -9.70
N SER A 66 7.52 7.45 -10.09
CA SER A 66 7.39 7.99 -11.45
C SER A 66 8.47 9.03 -11.77
N SER A 67 8.98 9.69 -10.72
CA SER A 67 9.98 10.77 -10.78
C SER A 67 11.09 10.51 -9.73
N GLU A 68 11.76 11.56 -9.23
CA GLU A 68 12.77 11.43 -8.18
C GLU A 68 12.26 10.60 -7.00
N ILE A 69 13.07 9.62 -6.61
CA ILE A 69 12.78 8.69 -5.53
C ILE A 69 13.38 9.25 -4.24
N ASP A 70 12.55 9.42 -3.22
CA ASP A 70 13.02 9.71 -1.87
C ASP A 70 13.64 8.45 -1.26
N ILE A 71 14.96 8.32 -1.40
CA ILE A 71 15.72 7.17 -0.91
C ILE A 71 15.61 7.03 0.61
N ARG A 72 15.53 8.13 1.37
CA ARG A 72 15.43 8.07 2.84
C ARG A 72 14.14 7.38 3.26
N ARG A 73 13.02 7.84 2.68
CA ARG A 73 11.71 7.23 2.91
C ARG A 73 11.65 5.78 2.43
N LEU A 74 12.38 5.44 1.36
CA LEU A 74 12.44 4.08 0.85
C LEU A 74 13.16 3.18 1.86
N THR A 75 14.32 3.60 2.35
CA THR A 75 15.06 2.87 3.39
C THR A 75 14.21 2.65 4.64
N GLU A 76 13.48 3.68 5.10
CA GLU A 76 12.56 3.54 6.24
C GLU A 76 11.50 2.45 6.01
N LEU A 77 10.83 2.44 4.85
CA LEU A 77 9.77 1.48 4.59
C LEU A 77 10.26 0.03 4.42
N TYR A 78 11.49 -0.18 3.95
CA TYR A 78 12.06 -1.52 3.75
C TYR A 78 12.73 -2.09 4.99
N PHE A 79 13.31 -1.24 5.85
CA PHE A 79 14.15 -1.66 6.96
C PHE A 79 13.59 -1.29 8.35
N SER A 80 12.35 -0.79 8.45
CA SER A 80 11.64 -0.63 9.73
C SER A 80 11.00 -1.91 10.24
#